data_AF-A0A520BNN1-F1
#
_entry.id   AF-A0A520BNN1-F1
#
_cell.length_a   1.000
_cell.length_b   1.000
_cell.length_c   1.000
_cell.angle_alpha   90.00
_cell.angle_beta   90.00
_cell.angle_gamma   90.00
#
_symmetry.space_group_name_H-M   'P 1'
#
loop_
_entity.id
_entity.type
_entity.pdbx_description
1 polymer ?
#
loop_
_entity_poly.entity_id
_entity_poly.type
_entity_poly.pdbx_seq_one_letter_code
_entity_poly.pdbx_strand_id
1 'polypeptide(L)'
;MKLKTTFLTLFALSFCLAVNAQIFKVDENLIATPLTDSTNFSLLNSRLGSRFTFSLLNEKQSMQTGSLGFDMDDQTGLLIGITVNDKLYCFRTTKLPRNAIYLNNQQLKFGPTSMEITGETPDGIKVSFTLISAFTPSKDLSDVEAIKTQIFPGFYMQVNVNNQSSKNLVNCKLKIALAKTPVKGFNFMSLEPMKPDNTEQTVLFRDNASLNGKLALSA
;
A
#
# COMPACT_ATOMS: atom_id res chain seq x y z
N MET A 1 -18.77 2.68 -45.74
CA MET A 1 -19.52 3.12 -44.52
C MET A 1 -18.96 2.56 -43.21
N LYS A 2 -18.61 1.27 -43.11
CA LYS A 2 -18.19 0.63 -41.84
C LYS A 2 -16.92 1.21 -41.18
N LEU A 3 -15.93 1.66 -41.96
CA LEU A 3 -14.66 2.19 -41.42
C LEU A 3 -14.86 3.48 -40.59
N LYS A 4 -15.77 4.37 -41.02
CA LYS A 4 -16.08 5.62 -40.31
C LYS A 4 -16.76 5.35 -38.97
N THR A 5 -17.63 4.34 -38.91
CA THR A 5 -18.32 3.93 -37.69
C THR A 5 -17.35 3.35 -36.67
N THR A 6 -16.39 2.52 -37.10
CA THR A 6 -15.36 1.94 -36.22
C THR A 6 -14.46 2.98 -35.57
N PHE A 7 -14.01 3.99 -36.33
CA PHE A 7 -13.22 5.10 -35.80
C PHE A 7 -14.01 5.95 -34.79
N LEU A 8 -15.28 6.22 -35.07
CA LEU A 8 -16.15 6.96 -34.15
C LEU A 8 -16.36 6.21 -32.83
N THR A 9 -16.58 4.89 -32.89
CA THR A 9 -16.70 4.05 -31.68
C THR A 9 -15.40 3.98 -30.89
N LEU A 10 -14.24 3.85 -31.54
CA LEU A 10 -12.94 3.86 -30.86
C LEU A 10 -12.68 5.21 -30.19
N PHE A 11 -13.01 6.32 -30.86
CA PHE A 11 -12.84 7.65 -30.32
C PHE A 11 -13.77 7.91 -29.13
N ALA A 12 -15.05 7.53 -29.24
CA ALA A 12 -16.02 7.63 -28.15
C ALA A 12 -15.63 6.75 -26.95
N LEU A 13 -15.17 5.52 -27.19
CA LEU A 13 -14.71 4.62 -26.13
C LEU A 13 -13.46 5.16 -25.42
N SER A 14 -12.50 5.70 -26.18
CA SER A 14 -11.30 6.35 -25.62
C SER A 14 -11.67 7.56 -24.75
N PHE A 15 -12.64 8.37 -25.20
CA PHE A 15 -13.11 9.53 -24.46
C PHE A 15 -13.84 9.12 -23.16
N CYS A 16 -14.70 8.10 -23.22
CA CYS A 16 -15.37 7.56 -22.02
C CYS A 16 -14.39 6.95 -21.00
N LEU A 17 -13.31 6.31 -21.46
CA LEU A 17 -12.28 5.75 -20.58
C LEU A 17 -11.42 6.85 -19.93
N ALA A 18 -11.15 7.94 -20.65
CA ALA A 18 -10.40 9.07 -20.10
C ALA A 18 -11.19 9.85 -19.04
N VAL A 19 -12.51 10.00 -19.21
CA VAL A 19 -13.37 10.75 -18.26
C VAL A 19 -13.57 9.98 -16.95
N ASN A 20 -13.51 8.65 -16.97
CA ASN A 20 -13.66 7.83 -15.76
C ASN A 20 -12.33 7.51 -15.05
N ALA A 21 -11.19 8.02 -15.55
CA ALA A 21 -9.93 7.97 -14.81
C ALA A 21 -10.00 8.95 -13.64
N GLN A 22 -10.53 8.50 -12.51
CA GLN A 22 -10.56 9.29 -11.28
C GLN A 22 -9.13 9.57 -10.83
N ILE A 23 -8.76 10.85 -10.79
CA ILE A 23 -7.53 11.31 -10.17
C ILE A 23 -7.88 11.70 -8.74
N PHE A 24 -7.39 10.94 -7.77
CA PHE A 24 -7.43 11.41 -6.39
C PHE A 24 -6.46 12.57 -6.22
N LYS A 25 -7.00 13.77 -6.01
CA LYS A 25 -6.18 14.97 -5.77
C LYS A 25 -5.80 15.01 -4.29
N VAL A 26 -4.52 14.83 -4.03
CA VAL A 26 -3.92 15.10 -2.73
C VAL A 26 -3.77 16.61 -2.58
N ASP A 27 -4.13 17.17 -1.41
CA ASP A 27 -4.04 18.61 -1.17
C ASP A 27 -2.60 19.10 -1.36
N GLU A 28 -2.44 20.10 -2.23
CA GLU A 28 -1.15 20.67 -2.60
C GLU A 28 -0.47 21.39 -1.43
N ASN A 29 -1.25 21.81 -0.44
CA ASN A 29 -0.76 22.51 0.76
C ASN A 29 -0.22 21.58 1.84
N LEU A 30 -0.25 20.25 1.64
CA LEU A 30 0.29 19.30 2.60
C LEU A 30 1.81 19.43 2.70
N ILE A 31 2.31 19.36 3.93
CA ILE A 31 3.74 19.43 4.22
C ILE A 31 4.45 18.26 3.52
N ALA A 32 5.39 18.59 2.64
CA ALA A 32 6.27 17.62 1.99
C ALA A 32 7.48 17.35 2.88
N THR A 33 7.72 16.08 3.19
CA THR A 33 8.89 15.60 3.95
C THR A 33 9.77 14.78 3.02
N PRO A 34 11.11 14.93 3.04
CA PRO A 34 11.99 14.05 2.28
C PRO A 34 11.76 12.57 2.63
N LEU A 35 11.69 11.70 1.62
CA LEU A 35 11.61 10.26 1.84
C LEU A 35 13.04 9.70 1.96
N THR A 36 13.46 9.43 3.19
CA THR A 36 14.76 8.84 3.54
C THR A 36 14.58 7.47 4.16
N ASP A 37 15.68 6.81 4.49
CA ASP A 37 15.66 5.50 5.15
C ASP A 37 15.17 5.59 6.62
N SER A 38 15.04 6.78 7.18
CA SER A 38 14.48 7.04 8.52
C SER A 38 13.03 7.54 8.49
N THR A 39 12.44 7.73 7.31
CA THR A 39 11.06 8.20 7.18
C THR A 39 10.10 7.04 7.43
N ASN A 40 9.52 6.99 8.62
CA ASN A 40 8.45 6.06 8.96
C ASN A 40 7.09 6.77 8.88
N PHE A 41 6.08 6.10 8.33
CA PHE A 41 4.71 6.62 8.37
C PHE A 41 3.70 5.53 8.65
N SER A 42 2.50 5.94 9.05
CA SER A 42 1.34 5.05 9.17
C SER A 42 0.08 5.78 8.75
N LEU A 43 -0.66 5.21 7.81
CA LEU A 43 -1.99 5.64 7.43
C LEU A 43 -3.01 4.72 8.11
N LEU A 44 -3.92 5.33 8.86
CA LEU A 44 -5.00 4.63 9.54
C LEU A 44 -6.26 4.70 8.69
N ASN A 45 -6.83 3.55 8.39
CA ASN A 45 -8.20 3.42 7.91
C ASN A 45 -9.09 3.06 9.11
N SER A 46 -9.66 4.10 9.73
CA SER A 46 -10.56 3.97 10.88
C SER A 46 -12.01 3.87 10.43
N ARG A 47 -12.72 2.83 10.87
CA ARG A 47 -14.09 2.52 10.47
C ARG A 47 -14.99 2.36 11.68
N LEU A 48 -16.29 2.28 11.41
CA LEU A 48 -17.27 1.79 12.38
C LEU A 48 -16.97 0.31 12.70
N GLY A 49 -16.31 0.07 13.84
CA GLY A 49 -16.07 -1.27 14.39
C GLY A 49 -14.77 -1.98 13.97
N SER A 50 -13.95 -1.38 13.09
CA SER A 50 -12.65 -1.96 12.72
C SER A 50 -11.64 -0.87 12.35
N ARG A 51 -10.35 -1.14 12.58
CA ARG A 51 -9.25 -0.23 12.28
C ARG A 51 -8.17 -1.02 11.55
N PHE A 52 -7.87 -0.61 10.32
CA PHE A 52 -6.80 -1.18 9.52
C PHE A 52 -5.70 -0.15 9.38
N THR A 53 -4.47 -0.53 9.67
CA THR A 53 -3.31 0.33 9.45
C THR A 53 -2.55 -0.12 8.22
N PHE A 54 -1.97 0.86 7.53
CA PHE A 54 -0.90 0.64 6.58
C PHE A 54 0.30 1.46 7.06
N SER A 55 1.37 0.78 7.44
CA SER A 55 2.58 1.41 7.95
C SER A 55 3.72 1.10 6.99
N LEU A 56 4.41 2.14 6.52
CA LEU A 56 5.69 1.96 5.84
C LEU A 56 6.79 2.33 6.83
N LEU A 57 7.61 1.34 7.13
CA LEU A 57 8.74 1.48 8.02
C LEU A 57 10.00 1.41 7.16
N ASN A 58 10.47 2.56 6.69
CA ASN A 58 11.64 2.60 5.79
C ASN A 58 12.90 2.07 6.47
N GLU A 59 13.03 2.28 7.78
CA GLU A 59 14.17 1.76 8.57
C GLU A 59 14.23 0.23 8.53
N LYS A 60 13.05 -0.41 8.54
CA LYS A 60 12.90 -1.86 8.46
C LYS A 60 12.72 -2.35 7.02
N GLN A 61 12.65 -1.43 6.05
CA GLN A 61 12.35 -1.68 4.65
C GLN A 61 11.09 -2.55 4.48
N SER A 62 10.10 -2.34 5.35
CA SER A 62 8.94 -3.20 5.50
C SER A 62 7.63 -2.42 5.41
N MET A 63 6.62 -3.08 4.90
CA MET A 63 5.24 -2.60 4.94
C MET A 63 4.50 -3.45 5.96
N GLN A 64 3.78 -2.83 6.87
CA GLN A 64 2.96 -3.55 7.84
C GLN A 64 1.51 -3.17 7.60
N THR A 65 0.69 -4.18 7.33
CA THR A 65 -0.77 -4.03 7.37
C THR A 65 -1.25 -4.75 8.61
N GLY A 66 -2.03 -4.07 9.45
CA GLY A 66 -2.54 -4.66 10.67
C GLY A 66 -4.03 -4.39 10.83
N SER A 67 -4.77 -5.39 11.29
CA SER A 67 -5.95 -5.12 12.09
C SER A 67 -5.45 -4.73 13.49
N LEU A 68 -6.04 -3.71 14.11
CA LEU A 68 -5.63 -3.25 15.44
C LEU A 68 -5.91 -4.36 16.48
N GLY A 69 -4.97 -5.31 16.64
CA GLY A 69 -4.99 -6.36 17.66
C GLY A 69 -4.54 -7.75 17.22
N PHE A 70 -4.73 -8.16 15.96
CA PHE A 70 -4.49 -9.56 15.54
C PHE A 70 -4.20 -9.65 14.04
N ASP A 71 -3.00 -9.27 13.61
CA ASP A 71 -2.32 -9.88 12.47
C ASP A 71 -0.98 -9.17 12.27
N MET A 72 0.11 -9.92 12.44
CA MET A 72 1.42 -9.52 11.97
C MET A 72 1.77 -10.44 10.82
N ASP A 73 1.08 -10.28 9.69
CA ASP A 73 1.58 -10.81 8.44
C ASP A 73 2.82 -9.99 8.08
N ASP A 74 3.99 -10.57 8.34
CA ASP A 74 5.26 -10.00 7.95
C ASP A 74 5.25 -9.78 6.42
N GLN A 75 5.16 -8.52 6.00
CA GLN A 75 5.33 -8.11 4.61
C GLN A 75 6.60 -7.27 4.48
N THR A 76 7.57 -7.79 3.73
CA THR A 76 8.88 -7.15 3.55
C THR A 76 8.89 -6.28 2.30
N GLY A 77 8.23 -5.13 2.37
CA GLY A 77 8.48 -4.02 1.46
C GLY A 77 7.61 -4.01 0.19
N LEU A 78 7.31 -2.79 -0.24
CA LEU A 78 6.47 -2.50 -1.39
C LEU A 78 7.35 -1.92 -2.49
N LEU A 79 7.56 -2.66 -3.58
CA LEU A 79 8.25 -2.16 -4.75
C LEU A 79 7.26 -1.37 -5.60
N ILE A 80 7.50 -0.07 -5.75
CA ILE A 80 6.83 0.76 -6.74
C ILE A 80 7.92 1.48 -7.53
N GLY A 81 7.88 1.34 -8.84
CA GLY A 81 8.89 1.92 -9.71
C GLY A 81 8.55 1.83 -11.18
N ILE A 82 9.41 2.42 -12.01
CA ILE A 82 9.30 2.39 -13.46
C ILE A 82 10.59 1.87 -14.07
N THR A 83 10.50 1.03 -15.08
CA THR A 83 11.63 0.62 -15.91
C THR A 83 11.70 1.54 -17.11
N VAL A 84 12.83 2.21 -17.32
CA VAL A 84 13.08 3.10 -18.47
C VAL A 84 14.37 2.62 -19.12
N ASN A 85 14.31 2.25 -20.40
CA ASN A 85 15.46 1.72 -21.15
C ASN A 85 16.19 0.59 -20.39
N ASP A 86 15.41 -0.41 -19.96
CA ASP A 86 15.86 -1.60 -19.20
C ASP A 86 16.44 -1.34 -17.81
N LYS A 87 16.44 -0.10 -17.34
CA LYS A 87 16.88 0.28 -16.00
C LYS A 87 15.71 0.54 -15.08
N LEU A 88 15.68 -0.12 -13.92
CA LEU A 88 14.62 0.04 -12.93
C LEU A 88 14.89 1.24 -12.02
N TYR A 89 13.95 2.17 -11.94
CA TYR A 89 13.91 3.26 -10.98
C TYR A 89 12.78 3.02 -9.98
N CYS A 90 13.03 3.09 -8.66
CA CYS A 90 12.01 2.81 -7.65
C CYS A 90 12.01 3.77 -6.45
N PHE A 91 10.92 3.77 -5.70
CA PHE A 91 10.84 4.48 -4.43
C PHE A 91 11.62 3.78 -3.32
N ARG A 92 11.97 4.53 -2.26
CA ARG A 92 12.54 4.02 -0.99
C ARG A 92 11.47 3.37 -0.10
N THR A 93 10.65 2.51 -0.69
CA THR A 93 9.56 1.78 -0.03
C THR A 93 9.86 0.28 0.12
N THR A 94 11.01 -0.15 -0.43
CA THR A 94 11.55 -1.50 -0.35
C THR A 94 13.07 -1.44 -0.44
N LYS A 95 13.75 -2.52 -0.05
CA LYS A 95 15.19 -2.66 -0.27
C LYS A 95 15.50 -2.57 -1.76
N LEU A 96 16.51 -1.78 -2.12
CA LEU A 96 16.93 -1.59 -3.51
C LEU A 96 17.18 -2.94 -4.22
N PRO A 97 16.39 -3.29 -5.25
CA PRO A 97 16.64 -4.50 -6.03
C PRO A 97 17.98 -4.44 -6.77
N ARG A 98 18.54 -5.61 -7.13
CA ARG A 98 19.76 -5.67 -7.95
C ARG A 98 19.53 -4.91 -9.27
N ASN A 99 20.51 -4.09 -9.65
CA ASN A 99 20.48 -3.26 -10.87
C ASN A 99 19.34 -2.22 -10.93
N ALA A 100 18.74 -1.88 -9.78
CA ALA A 100 17.81 -0.76 -9.66
C ALA A 100 18.49 0.49 -9.12
N ILE A 101 17.88 1.66 -9.35
CA ILE A 101 18.28 2.94 -8.77
C ILE A 101 17.07 3.57 -8.08
N TYR A 102 17.28 4.27 -6.97
CA TYR A 102 16.21 5.06 -6.38
C TYR A 102 15.85 6.26 -7.25
N LEU A 103 14.56 6.61 -7.31
CA LEU A 103 14.12 7.87 -7.91
C LEU A 103 14.78 9.06 -7.18
N ASN A 104 15.02 10.15 -7.90
CA ASN A 104 15.54 11.39 -7.34
C ASN A 104 14.42 12.20 -6.67
N ASN A 105 14.79 13.11 -5.78
CA ASN A 105 13.90 14.10 -5.16
C ASN A 105 12.65 13.46 -4.55
N GLN A 106 12.81 12.34 -3.85
CA GLN A 106 11.68 11.64 -3.28
C GLN A 106 11.08 12.41 -2.11
N GLN A 107 9.77 12.65 -2.17
CA GLN A 107 9.04 13.35 -1.13
C GLN A 107 7.83 12.55 -0.71
N LEU A 108 7.48 12.65 0.57
CA LEU A 108 6.28 12.13 1.19
C LEU A 108 5.39 13.31 1.56
N LYS A 109 4.15 13.32 1.08
CA LYS A 109 3.07 14.19 1.58
C LYS A 109 2.06 13.35 2.32
N PHE A 110 1.65 13.80 3.49
CA PHE A 110 0.71 13.09 4.34
C PHE A 110 -0.56 13.92 4.51
N GLY A 111 -1.70 13.33 4.16
CA GLY A 111 -3.02 13.88 4.36
C GLY A 111 -3.83 13.05 5.36
N PRO A 112 -4.98 13.57 5.83
CA PRO A 112 -5.80 12.86 6.82
C PRO A 112 -6.26 11.46 6.39
N THR A 113 -6.50 11.28 5.09
CA THR A 113 -7.04 10.04 4.50
C THR A 113 -6.17 9.52 3.36
N SER A 114 -4.99 10.08 3.16
CA SER A 114 -4.14 9.72 2.03
C SER A 114 -2.68 10.01 2.31
N MET A 115 -1.85 9.48 1.44
CA MET A 115 -0.43 9.63 1.49
C MET A 115 0.09 9.57 0.07
N GLU A 116 0.95 10.52 -0.28
CA GLU A 116 1.57 10.59 -1.59
C GLU A 116 3.07 10.49 -1.46
N ILE A 117 3.68 9.65 -2.29
CA ILE A 117 5.11 9.62 -2.51
C ILE A 117 5.37 10.07 -3.94
N THR A 118 6.20 11.09 -4.12
CA THR A 118 6.63 11.59 -5.42
C THR A 118 8.11 11.36 -5.62
N GLY A 119 8.55 11.30 -6.88
CA GLY A 119 9.96 11.16 -7.24
C GLY A 119 10.14 11.17 -8.75
N GLU A 120 11.38 11.32 -9.21
CA GLU A 120 11.65 11.48 -10.63
C GLU A 120 12.89 10.73 -11.12
N THR A 121 12.87 10.30 -12.37
CA THR A 121 14.06 9.74 -13.04
C THR A 121 15.01 10.88 -13.45
N PRO A 122 16.32 10.61 -13.63
CA PRO A 122 17.25 11.59 -14.19
C PRO A 122 16.83 12.14 -15.56
N ASP A 123 16.05 11.39 -16.33
CA ASP A 123 15.56 11.80 -17.64
C ASP A 123 14.31 12.70 -17.56
N GLY A 124 13.75 12.98 -16.36
CA GLY A 124 12.61 13.89 -16.18
C GLY A 124 11.22 13.24 -16.17
N ILE A 125 11.13 11.91 -16.09
CA ILE A 125 9.84 11.24 -15.81
C ILE A 125 9.51 11.38 -14.33
N LYS A 126 8.37 11.97 -14.02
CA LYS A 126 7.83 12.09 -12.66
C LYS A 126 6.88 10.93 -12.38
N VAL A 127 7.02 10.35 -11.19
CA VAL A 127 6.17 9.28 -10.68
C VAL A 127 5.56 9.76 -9.38
N SER A 128 4.25 9.60 -9.22
CA SER A 128 3.60 9.71 -7.92
C SER A 128 2.86 8.43 -7.59
N PHE A 129 2.98 8.00 -6.34
CA PHE A 129 2.22 6.92 -5.75
C PHE A 129 1.35 7.48 -4.64
N THR A 130 0.05 7.21 -4.70
CA THR A 130 -0.90 7.64 -3.68
C THR A 130 -1.55 6.42 -3.05
N LEU A 131 -1.45 6.30 -1.73
CA LEU A 131 -2.25 5.39 -0.94
C LEU A 131 -3.43 6.16 -0.35
N ILE A 132 -4.64 5.62 -0.51
CA ILE A 132 -5.89 6.29 -0.15
C ILE A 132 -6.67 5.40 0.81
N SER A 133 -6.96 5.93 1.99
CA SER A 133 -7.99 5.41 2.89
C SER A 133 -9.30 6.10 2.54
N ALA A 134 -10.20 5.38 1.87
CA ALA A 134 -11.48 5.98 1.45
C ALA A 134 -12.27 6.46 2.67
N PHE A 135 -12.75 7.70 2.60
CA PHE A 135 -13.62 8.30 3.59
C PHE A 135 -14.62 9.19 2.89
N THR A 136 -15.88 9.06 3.29
CA THR A 136 -16.98 9.91 2.84
C THR A 136 -17.83 10.25 4.05
N PRO A 137 -18.11 11.53 4.33
CA PRO A 137 -19.03 11.89 5.39
C PRO A 137 -20.44 11.39 5.05
N SER A 138 -21.18 10.93 6.05
CA SER A 138 -22.61 10.60 5.95
C SER A 138 -23.36 11.49 6.93
N LYS A 139 -24.49 12.06 6.49
CA LYS A 139 -25.34 12.91 7.36
C LYS A 139 -26.35 12.10 8.16
N ASP A 140 -26.79 10.97 7.62
CA ASP A 140 -27.78 10.08 8.23
C ASP A 140 -27.64 8.64 7.71
N LEU A 141 -28.35 7.71 8.35
CA LEU A 141 -28.28 6.27 8.06
C LEU A 141 -28.86 5.87 6.68
N SER A 142 -29.52 6.78 5.97
CA SER A 142 -30.05 6.52 4.63
C SER A 142 -29.01 6.69 3.53
N ASP A 143 -27.87 7.32 3.82
CA ASP A 143 -26.73 7.46 2.90
C ASP A 143 -25.92 6.17 2.80
N VAL A 144 -26.55 5.16 2.20
CA VAL A 144 -26.01 3.80 2.09
C VAL A 144 -24.67 3.77 1.36
N GLU A 145 -24.44 4.64 0.37
CA GLU A 145 -23.19 4.67 -0.39
C GLU A 145 -22.03 5.23 0.44
N ALA A 146 -22.26 6.33 1.18
CA ALA A 146 -21.24 6.86 2.08
C ALA A 146 -20.94 5.87 3.21
N ILE A 147 -21.96 5.20 3.76
CA ILE A 147 -21.78 4.19 4.81
C ILE A 147 -20.97 3.00 4.29
N LYS A 148 -21.27 2.50 3.08
CA LYS A 148 -20.50 1.43 2.43
C LYS A 148 -19.03 1.79 2.29
N THR A 149 -18.74 3.04 1.93
CA THR A 149 -17.37 3.54 1.81
C THR A 149 -16.69 3.62 3.19
N GLN A 150 -17.40 4.04 4.23
CA GLN A 150 -16.88 4.09 5.60
C GLN A 150 -16.55 2.72 6.20
N ILE A 151 -17.24 1.65 5.79
CA ILE A 151 -16.99 0.29 6.27
C ILE A 151 -16.04 -0.51 5.37
N PHE A 152 -15.63 0.04 4.22
CA PHE A 152 -14.85 -0.67 3.19
C PHE A 152 -13.47 -1.13 3.70
N PRO A 153 -13.17 -2.45 3.63
CA PRO A 153 -11.96 -2.99 4.21
C PRO A 153 -10.65 -2.89 3.45
N GLY A 154 -10.41 -1.80 2.73
CA GLY A 154 -9.21 -1.67 1.92
C GLY A 154 -8.65 -0.26 1.79
N PHE A 155 -7.46 -0.21 1.18
CA PHE A 155 -6.85 1.00 0.67
C PHE A 155 -6.89 0.96 -0.85
N TYR A 156 -7.02 2.13 -1.48
CA TYR A 156 -6.76 2.26 -2.91
C TYR A 156 -5.31 2.65 -3.14
N MET A 157 -4.72 2.10 -4.19
CA MET A 157 -3.39 2.43 -4.67
C MET A 157 -3.52 3.07 -6.04
N GLN A 158 -3.02 4.29 -6.18
CA GLN A 158 -2.96 5.00 -7.44
C GLN A 158 -1.49 5.29 -7.79
N VAL A 159 -1.11 5.06 -9.04
CA VAL A 159 0.20 5.48 -9.55
C VAL A 159 -0.01 6.37 -10.76
N ASN A 160 0.55 7.58 -10.71
CA ASN A 160 0.59 8.50 -11.84
C ASN A 160 2.01 8.56 -12.38
N VAL A 161 2.15 8.44 -13.69
CA VAL A 161 3.43 8.59 -14.40
C VAL A 161 3.28 9.71 -15.40
N ASN A 162 4.07 10.76 -15.23
CA ASN A 162 4.08 11.91 -16.13
C ASN A 162 5.45 12.01 -16.80
N ASN A 163 5.48 11.80 -18.11
CA ASN A 163 6.69 11.94 -18.89
C ASN A 163 6.92 13.41 -19.27
N GLN A 164 7.79 14.10 -18.52
CA GLN A 164 8.26 15.45 -18.85
C GLN A 164 9.67 15.44 -19.46
N SER A 165 10.15 14.28 -19.90
CA SER A 165 11.45 14.17 -20.54
C SER A 165 11.46 14.84 -21.91
N SER A 166 12.60 15.43 -22.28
CA SER A 166 12.85 15.93 -23.64
C SER A 166 13.23 14.83 -24.64
N LYS A 167 13.30 13.57 -24.18
CA LYS A 167 13.75 12.42 -24.97
C LYS A 167 12.55 11.58 -25.42
N ASN A 168 12.60 11.07 -26.65
CA ASN A 168 11.67 10.03 -27.08
C ASN A 168 12.04 8.71 -26.38
N LEU A 169 11.35 8.42 -25.29
CA LEU A 169 11.53 7.19 -24.52
C LEU A 169 10.67 6.09 -25.14
N VAL A 170 11.32 5.07 -25.68
CA VAL A 170 10.66 4.01 -26.46
C VAL A 170 10.11 2.90 -25.56
N ASN A 171 10.68 2.70 -24.36
CA ASN A 171 10.30 1.60 -23.47
C ASN A 171 10.19 2.05 -22.00
N CYS A 172 8.96 2.32 -21.55
CA CYS A 172 8.63 2.62 -20.16
C CYS A 172 7.64 1.57 -19.62
N LYS A 173 7.96 0.92 -18.50
CA LYS A 173 7.09 -0.08 -17.86
C LYS A 173 6.91 0.21 -16.38
N LEU A 174 5.67 0.36 -15.92
CA LEU A 174 5.35 0.42 -14.49
C LEU A 174 5.59 -0.95 -13.84
N LYS A 175 6.20 -0.96 -12.66
CA LYS A 175 6.42 -2.15 -11.83
C LYS A 175 5.89 -1.89 -10.43
N ILE A 176 4.97 -2.74 -10.00
CA ILE A 176 4.45 -2.79 -8.64
C ILE A 176 4.59 -4.24 -8.16
N ALA A 177 5.20 -4.45 -7.00
CA ALA A 177 5.32 -5.77 -6.39
C ALA A 177 5.37 -5.68 -4.87
N LEU A 178 4.92 -6.73 -4.20
CA LEU A 178 5.09 -6.92 -2.76
C LEU A 178 6.17 -7.96 -2.54
N ALA A 179 7.19 -7.63 -1.75
CA ALA A 179 8.20 -8.61 -1.39
C ALA A 179 7.69 -9.42 -0.19
N LYS A 180 7.42 -10.69 -0.46
CA LYS A 180 6.98 -11.66 0.55
C LYS A 180 8.07 -11.84 1.58
N THR A 181 7.71 -11.79 2.87
CA THR A 181 8.67 -12.14 3.91
C THR A 181 9.03 -13.62 3.76
N PRO A 182 10.33 -13.95 3.71
CA PRO A 182 10.73 -15.34 3.75
C PRO A 182 10.18 -15.93 5.05
N VAL A 183 9.23 -16.88 4.92
CA VAL A 183 8.74 -17.65 6.05
C VAL A 183 9.95 -18.39 6.61
N LYS A 184 10.54 -17.86 7.69
CA LYS A 184 11.51 -18.64 8.46
C LYS A 184 10.70 -19.81 9.03
N GLY A 185 11.14 -21.04 8.78
CA GLY A 185 10.49 -22.24 9.35
C GLY A 185 10.40 -22.22 10.88
N PHE A 186 11.11 -21.29 11.54
CA PHE A 186 10.97 -20.93 12.94
C PHE A 186 10.58 -19.46 13.07
N ASN A 187 9.35 -19.20 13.52
CA ASN A 187 8.88 -17.88 13.92
C ASN A 187 9.23 -17.64 15.40
N PHE A 188 10.33 -16.94 15.67
CA PHE A 188 10.74 -16.62 17.04
C PHE A 188 9.74 -15.71 17.78
N MET A 189 8.78 -15.06 17.10
CA MET A 189 7.72 -14.32 17.76
C MET A 189 6.51 -15.18 18.17
N SER A 190 6.44 -16.45 17.73
CA SER A 190 5.57 -17.45 18.38
C SER A 190 6.13 -17.92 19.73
N LEU A 191 7.37 -17.56 20.02
CA LEU A 191 8.06 -17.77 21.27
C LEU A 191 8.38 -16.39 21.87
N GLU A 192 7.37 -15.64 22.33
CA GLU A 192 7.64 -14.76 23.48
C GLU A 192 8.41 -15.59 24.51
N PRO A 193 9.50 -15.07 25.08
CA PRO A 193 10.51 -15.90 25.71
C PRO A 193 9.88 -16.72 26.82
N MET A 194 9.61 -17.99 26.52
CA MET A 194 9.41 -19.03 27.50
C MET A 194 10.66 -18.98 28.36
N LYS A 195 10.51 -18.48 29.58
CA LYS A 195 11.61 -18.43 30.54
C LYS A 195 12.24 -19.84 30.57
N PRO A 196 13.57 -19.95 30.42
CA PRO A 196 14.23 -21.26 30.31
C PRO A 196 13.98 -22.21 31.49
N ASP A 197 13.47 -21.70 32.62
CA ASP A 197 13.32 -22.44 33.87
C ASP A 197 11.85 -22.67 34.31
N ASN A 198 10.86 -22.48 33.43
CA ASN A 198 9.46 -22.69 33.81
C ASN A 198 8.97 -24.09 33.40
N THR A 199 9.12 -25.07 34.31
CA THR A 199 8.78 -26.49 34.09
C THR A 199 7.28 -26.80 34.20
N GLU A 200 6.46 -25.83 34.60
CA GLU A 200 5.01 -26.02 34.77
C GLU A 200 4.26 -24.83 34.20
N GLN A 201 3.98 -24.85 32.88
CA GLN A 201 3.03 -23.90 32.30
C GLN A 201 1.94 -24.63 31.52
N THR A 202 0.75 -24.62 32.11
CA THR A 202 -0.48 -25.01 31.43
C THR A 202 -0.95 -23.85 30.54
N VAL A 203 -0.91 -24.04 29.23
CA VAL A 203 -1.44 -23.05 28.28
C VAL A 203 -2.93 -23.32 28.06
N LEU A 204 -3.79 -22.40 28.48
CA LEU A 204 -5.24 -22.51 28.32
C LEU A 204 -5.71 -21.61 27.17
N PHE A 205 -6.16 -22.23 26.08
CA PHE A 205 -6.83 -21.52 25.01
C PHE A 205 -8.31 -21.32 25.37
N ARG A 206 -8.80 -20.07 25.28
CA ARG A 206 -10.22 -19.78 25.38
C ARG A 206 -10.84 -19.85 23.99
N ASP A 207 -11.28 -21.04 23.60
CA ASP A 207 -12.22 -21.20 22.49
C ASP A 207 -13.61 -20.69 22.95
N ASN A 208 -14.23 -19.83 22.12
CA ASN A 208 -15.57 -19.30 22.33
C ASN A 208 -16.66 -20.20 21.72
N ALA A 209 -16.31 -21.37 21.17
CA ALA A 209 -17.27 -22.38 20.76
C ALA A 209 -18.05 -22.94 21.97
N SER A 210 -19.36 -23.14 21.80
CA SER A 210 -20.31 -23.57 22.85
C SER A 210 -20.20 -25.04 23.28
N LEU A 211 -19.08 -25.72 22.96
CA LEU A 211 -18.90 -27.15 23.23
C LEU A 211 -18.06 -27.36 24.50
N ASN A 212 -18.69 -27.94 25.53
CA ASN A 212 -18.07 -28.31 26.80
C ASN A 212 -17.24 -29.60 26.67
N GLY A 213 -16.10 -29.52 26.00
CA GLY A 213 -15.15 -30.62 25.89
C GLY A 213 -13.75 -30.08 25.63
N LYS A 214 -13.15 -29.42 26.63
CA LYS A 214 -11.84 -28.78 26.49
C LYS A 214 -10.74 -29.78 26.79
N LEU A 215 -9.92 -30.11 25.80
CA LEU A 215 -8.66 -30.83 26.00
C LEU A 215 -7.59 -29.80 26.41
N ALA A 216 -7.05 -29.91 27.62
CA ALA A 216 -5.81 -29.21 27.97
C ALA A 216 -4.65 -30.00 27.37
N LEU A 217 -3.87 -29.39 26.49
CA LEU A 217 -2.59 -29.97 26.08
C LEU A 217 -1.56 -29.65 27.17
N SER A 218 -1.19 -30.66 27.97
CA SER A 218 0.04 -30.62 28.75
C SER A 218 1.18 -31.11 27.87
N ALA A 219 2.25 -30.32 27.75
CA ALA A 219 3.52 -30.78 27.19
C ALA A 219 4.40 -31.32 28.31
#